data_AF-A0A427U3N0-F1
#
_entry.id   AF-A0A427U3N0-F1
#
_cell.length_a   1.000
_cell.length_b   1.000
_cell.length_c   1.000
_cell.angle_alpha   90.00
_cell.angle_beta   90.00
_cell.angle_gamma   90.00
#
_symmetry.space_group_name_H-M   'P 1'
#
loop_
_entity.id
_entity.type
_entity.pdbx_description
1 polymer ?
#
loop_
_entity_poly.entity_id
_entity_poly.type
_entity_poly.pdbx_seq_one_letter_code
_entity_poly.pdbx_strand_id
1 'polypeptide(L)'
;MPLNEVHISSLVVHVPPNSLSETKSHINAFNNAEVYADSPDGKIVVVLETENQGFITDTIDAINNLPNVLSTVLVYHQIETEFDDDELKHHCNQEHYSQPGGEV
;
A
#
# COMPACT_ATOMS: atom_id res chain seq x y z
N MET A 1 -9.28 -3.08 -20.91
CA MET A 1 -9.26 -1.79 -20.20
C MET A 1 -8.64 -2.11 -18.86
N PRO A 2 -7.49 -1.54 -18.47
CA PRO A 2 -6.91 -1.87 -17.18
C PRO A 2 -7.87 -1.36 -16.09
N LEU A 3 -8.19 -2.24 -15.13
CA LEU A 3 -8.86 -1.83 -13.90
C LEU A 3 -7.99 -0.74 -13.27
N ASN A 4 -8.62 0.32 -12.75
CA ASN A 4 -7.91 1.41 -12.11
C ASN A 4 -7.44 0.92 -10.73
N GLU A 5 -6.21 0.39 -10.66
CA GLU A 5 -5.59 -0.10 -9.42
C GLU A 5 -4.83 1.05 -8.76
N VAL A 6 -5.31 1.53 -7.62
CA VAL A 6 -4.64 2.54 -6.80
C VAL A 6 -3.89 1.84 -5.69
N HIS A 7 -2.59 2.06 -5.62
CA HIS A 7 -1.77 1.52 -4.56
C HIS A 7 -1.52 2.59 -3.50
N ILE A 8 -1.94 2.29 -2.27
CA ILE A 8 -1.78 3.18 -1.11
C ILE A 8 -0.78 2.51 -0.17
N SER A 9 0.35 3.17 0.05
CA SER A 9 1.44 2.63 0.88
C SER A 9 1.82 3.60 1.98
N SER A 10 2.08 3.10 3.18
CA SER A 10 2.64 3.89 4.27
C SER A 10 4.04 3.40 4.59
N LEU A 11 4.98 4.33 4.67
CA LEU A 11 6.36 4.06 5.07
C LEU A 11 6.80 4.99 6.20
N VAL A 12 7.73 4.50 7.01
CA VAL A 12 8.41 5.27 8.03
C VAL A 12 9.82 5.56 7.56
N VAL A 13 10.15 6.84 7.48
CA VAL A 13 11.49 7.34 7.18
C VAL A 13 12.15 7.74 8.49
N HIS A 14 13.33 7.22 8.73
CA HIS A 14 14.17 7.61 9.86
C HIS A 14 15.25 8.56 9.35
N VAL A 15 15.34 9.73 9.94
CA VAL A 15 16.31 10.79 9.67
C VAL A 15 16.87 11.31 11.00
N PRO A 16 18.06 11.95 11.01
CA PRO A 16 18.50 12.66 12.20
C PRO A 16 17.55 13.85 12.48
N PRO A 17 17.31 14.19 13.74
CA PRO A 17 16.38 15.27 14.12
C PRO A 17 16.78 16.64 13.54
N ASN A 18 18.08 16.86 13.30
CA ASN A 18 18.58 18.07 12.65
C ASN A 18 18.15 18.22 11.18
N SER A 19 17.82 17.12 10.51
CA SER A 19 17.44 17.09 9.08
C SER A 19 15.95 16.87 8.86
N LEU A 20 15.14 16.74 9.93
CA LEU A 20 13.68 16.53 9.83
C LEU A 20 12.98 17.53 8.91
N SER A 21 13.25 18.83 9.09
CA SER A 21 12.60 19.87 8.30
C SER A 21 13.02 19.85 6.83
N GLU A 22 14.30 19.56 6.57
CA GLU A 22 14.83 19.47 5.20
C GLU A 22 14.25 18.26 4.48
N THR A 23 14.33 17.06 5.08
CA THR A 23 13.76 15.85 4.49
C THR A 23 12.25 15.97 4.30
N LYS A 24 11.51 16.58 5.24
CA LYS A 24 10.08 16.86 5.05
C LYS A 24 9.82 17.71 3.83
N SER A 25 10.64 18.73 3.58
CA SER A 25 10.49 19.59 2.41
C SER A 25 10.80 18.83 1.11
N HIS A 26 11.77 17.92 1.12
CA HIS A 26 12.04 17.03 -0.01
C HIS A 26 10.89 16.05 -0.25
N ILE A 27 10.35 15.43 0.80
CA ILE A 27 9.22 14.48 0.67
C ILE A 27 7.98 15.19 0.11
N ASN A 28 7.65 16.39 0.60
CA ASN A 28 6.52 17.17 0.08
C ASN A 28 6.72 17.69 -1.36
N ALA A 29 7.94 17.58 -1.92
CA ALA A 29 8.19 17.93 -3.32
C ALA A 29 7.78 16.79 -4.28
N PHE A 30 7.58 15.57 -3.78
CA PHE A 30 7.07 14.47 -4.59
C PHE A 30 5.56 14.61 -4.75
N ASN A 31 5.06 14.55 -5.99
CA ASN A 31 3.62 14.64 -6.27
C ASN A 31 2.81 13.46 -5.72
N ASN A 32 3.46 12.35 -5.44
CA ASN A 32 2.87 11.07 -5.04
C ASN A 32 3.26 10.67 -3.60
N ALA A 33 3.83 11.59 -2.81
CA ALA A 33 4.20 11.35 -1.42
C ALA A 33 3.74 12.51 -0.53
N GLU A 34 3.13 12.17 0.60
CA GLU A 34 2.66 13.14 1.58
C GLU A 34 3.16 12.79 2.98
N VAL A 35 3.61 13.79 3.73
CA VAL A 35 4.01 13.59 5.13
C VAL A 35 2.77 13.58 6.01
N TYR A 36 2.41 12.40 6.52
CA TYR A 36 1.26 12.23 7.41
C TYR A 36 1.57 12.65 8.85
N ALA A 37 2.77 12.31 9.34
CA ALA A 37 3.19 12.64 10.70
C ALA A 37 4.71 12.73 10.79
N ASP A 38 5.21 13.38 11.83
CA ASP A 38 6.61 13.33 12.20
C ASP A 38 6.78 13.29 13.72
N SER A 39 7.97 12.90 14.16
CA SER A 39 8.34 12.81 15.56
C SER A 39 9.66 13.54 15.79
N PRO A 40 9.83 14.22 16.94
CA PRO A 40 11.08 14.89 17.30
C PRO A 40 12.26 13.91 17.46
N ASP A 41 11.97 12.61 17.55
CA ASP A 41 12.94 11.51 17.56
C ASP A 41 13.59 11.24 16.19
N GLY A 42 13.18 11.95 15.13
CA GLY A 42 13.70 11.75 13.77
C GLY A 42 12.92 10.75 12.92
N LYS A 43 11.66 10.48 13.26
CA LYS A 43 10.79 9.59 12.48
C LYS A 43 9.79 10.41 11.69
N ILE A 44 9.59 10.07 10.42
CA ILE A 44 8.60 10.69 9.54
C ILE A 44 7.72 9.57 8.98
N VAL A 45 6.40 9.71 9.10
CA VAL A 45 5.43 8.84 8.46
C VAL A 45 5.04 9.48 7.14
N VAL A 46 5.25 8.75 6.05
CA VAL A 46 4.95 9.18 4.69
C VAL A 46 3.91 8.24 4.10
N VAL A 47 2.92 8.80 3.43
CA VAL A 47 1.89 8.06 2.69
C VAL A 47 2.13 8.32 1.20
N LEU A 48 2.14 7.23 0.43
CA LEU A 48 2.29 7.22 -1.01
C LEU A 48 0.99 6.77 -1.66
N GLU A 49 0.56 7.45 -2.72
CA GLU A 49 -0.57 7.06 -3.55
C GLU A 49 -0.15 7.05 -5.02
N THR A 50 -0.39 5.95 -5.73
CA THR A 50 -0.07 5.84 -7.16
C THR A 50 -0.88 4.77 -7.86
N GLU A 51 -1.19 4.98 -9.12
CA GLU A 51 -1.90 4.03 -9.99
C GLU A 51 -1.01 2.89 -10.51
N ASN A 52 0.28 2.86 -10.16
CA ASN A 52 1.23 1.86 -10.65
C ASN A 52 2.20 1.38 -9.56
N GLN A 53 2.22 0.06 -9.32
CA GLN A 53 3.14 -0.57 -8.36
C GLN A 53 4.61 -0.19 -8.58
N GLY A 54 5.05 -0.05 -9.84
CA GLY A 54 6.42 0.31 -10.18
C GLY A 54 6.86 1.66 -9.59
N PHE A 55 5.95 2.64 -9.54
CA PHE A 55 6.24 3.97 -9.03
C PHE A 55 6.40 4.00 -7.50
N ILE A 56 5.74 3.09 -6.78
CA ILE A 56 5.89 2.98 -5.32
C ILE A 56 7.33 2.65 -4.96
N THR A 57 7.87 1.60 -5.58
CA THR A 57 9.22 1.11 -5.29
C THR A 57 10.26 2.16 -5.65
N ASP A 58 10.11 2.80 -6.80
CA ASP A 58 10.99 3.89 -7.25
C ASP A 58 10.96 5.08 -6.29
N THR A 59 9.78 5.44 -5.78
CA THR A 59 9.65 6.52 -4.80
C THR A 59 10.25 6.14 -3.44
N ILE A 60 10.07 4.90 -2.98
CA ILE A 60 10.71 4.41 -1.75
C ILE A 60 12.22 4.45 -1.88
N ASP A 61 12.76 4.02 -3.03
CA ASP A 61 14.20 4.05 -3.31
C ASP A 61 14.73 5.50 -3.39
N ALA A 62 13.99 6.40 -4.06
CA ALA A 62 14.30 7.82 -4.12
C ALA A 62 14.32 8.46 -2.73
N ILE A 63 13.34 8.15 -1.88
CA ILE A 63 13.29 8.61 -0.48
C ILE A 63 14.45 8.00 0.32
N ASN A 64 14.78 6.72 0.13
CA ASN A 64 15.89 6.06 0.81
C ASN A 64 17.24 6.69 0.44
N ASN A 65 17.40 7.09 -0.83
CA ASN A 65 18.59 7.77 -1.35
C ASN A 65 18.64 9.27 -1.01
N LEU A 66 17.64 9.84 -0.34
CA LEU A 66 17.71 11.24 0.07
C LEU A 66 18.86 11.47 1.06
N PRO A 67 19.53 12.64 0.97
CA PRO A 67 20.55 13.00 1.94
C PRO A 67 19.94 13.01 3.34
N ASN A 68 20.71 12.49 4.30
CA ASN A 68 20.34 12.39 5.71
C ASN A 68 19.28 11.32 6.04
N VAL A 69 18.78 10.53 5.09
CA VAL A 69 17.94 9.38 5.42
C VAL A 69 18.79 8.24 5.96
N LEU A 70 18.43 7.77 7.16
CA LEU A 70 19.10 6.65 7.84
C LEU A 70 18.50 5.32 7.40
N SER A 71 17.18 5.26 7.28
CA SER A 71 16.45 4.06 6.87
C SER A 71 15.04 4.42 6.45
N THR A 72 14.50 3.70 5.46
CA THR A 72 13.06 3.69 5.14
C THR A 72 12.49 2.31 5.40
N VAL A 73 11.30 2.24 5.96
CA VAL A 73 10.62 0.97 6.26
C VAL A 73 9.18 1.07 5.79
N LEU A 74 8.79 0.21 4.85
CA LEU A 74 7.41 0.05 4.43
C LEU A 74 6.62 -0.65 5.55
N VAL A 75 5.62 0.02 6.09
CA VAL A 75 4.78 -0.51 7.18
C VAL A 75 3.44 -1.01 6.68
N TYR A 76 2.96 -0.46 5.57
CA TYR A 76 1.66 -0.80 5.03
C TYR A 76 1.64 -0.66 3.51
N HIS A 77 0.96 -1.58 2.84
CA HIS A 77 0.70 -1.55 1.40
C HIS A 77 -0.69 -2.13 1.15
N GLN A 78 -1.60 -1.31 0.65
CA GLN A 78 -2.92 -1.68 0.17
C GLN A 78 -3.02 -1.44 -1.34
N ILE A 79 -3.76 -2.31 -2.02
CA ILE A 79 -4.10 -2.18 -3.43
C ILE A 79 -5.62 -2.02 -3.47
N GLU A 80 -6.09 -0.84 -3.87
CA GLU A 80 -7.49 -0.53 -4.12
C GLU A 80 -7.75 -0.70 -5.61
N THR A 81 -8.46 -1.74 -6.00
CA THR A 81 -8.97 -1.86 -7.38
C THR A 81 -10.39 -1.34 -7.41
N GLU A 82 -10.71 -0.41 -8.32
CA GLU A 82 -12.10 0.05 -8.50
C GLU A 82 -12.96 -1.13 -9.01
N PHE A 83 -13.59 -1.83 -8.05
CA PHE A 83 -14.53 -2.97 -8.14
C PHE A 83 -14.05 -4.32 -8.70
N ASP A 84 -14.13 -5.35 -7.83
CA ASP A 84 -14.81 -6.61 -8.16
C ASP A 84 -15.50 -7.15 -6.87
N ASP A 85 -16.72 -6.68 -6.61
CA ASP A 85 -17.69 -7.36 -5.74
C ASP A 85 -18.36 -8.46 -6.58
N ASP A 86 -17.59 -9.42 -7.11
CA ASP A 86 -18.15 -10.51 -7.93
C ASP A 86 -17.46 -11.88 -7.73
N GLU A 87 -16.87 -12.18 -6.57
CA GLU A 87 -16.53 -13.59 -6.22
C GLU A 87 -16.92 -14.01 -4.79
N LEU A 88 -18.18 -13.77 -4.40
CA LEU A 88 -18.85 -14.64 -3.43
C LEU A 88 -19.46 -15.88 -4.12
N LYS A 89 -18.64 -16.61 -4.91
CA LYS A 89 -18.99 -17.97 -5.37
C LYS A 89 -18.79 -18.97 -4.22
N HIS A 90 -19.56 -18.84 -3.15
CA HIS A 90 -19.92 -20.01 -2.36
C HIS A 90 -21.01 -20.76 -3.13
N HIS A 91 -20.59 -21.57 -4.11
CA HIS A 91 -21.35 -22.76 -4.47
C HIS A 91 -21.42 -23.65 -3.21
N CYS A 92 -22.42 -23.42 -2.36
CA CYS A 92 -22.90 -24.48 -1.51
C CYS A 92 -23.52 -25.52 -2.44
N ASN A 93 -22.69 -26.51 -2.79
CA ASN A 93 -23.12 -27.77 -3.37
C ASN A 93 -24.03 -28.47 -2.36
N GLN A 94 -25.30 -28.05 -2.31
CA GLN A 94 -26.34 -28.80 -1.64
C GLN A 94 -26.50 -30.15 -2.34
N GLU A 95 -25.77 -31.12 -1.80
CA GLU A 95 -26.01 -32.55 -1.71
C GLU A 95 -26.98 -33.15 -2.73
N HIS A 96 -26.36 -33.83 -3.69
CA HIS A 96 -26.91 -34.98 -4.38
C HIS A 96 -27.37 -36.02 -3.33
N TYR A 97 -28.67 -36.08 -3.02
CA TYR A 97 -29.34 -37.32 -2.59
C TYR A 97 -30.76 -37.35 -3.16
N SER A 98 -30.84 -37.56 -4.47
CA SER A 98 -31.99 -38.24 -5.07
C SER A 98 -31.58 -39.70 -5.24
N GLN A 99 -32.04 -40.58 -4.36
CA GLN A 99 -32.12 -42.01 -4.67
C GLN A 99 -33.54 -42.32 -5.16
N PRO A 100 -33.76 -42.54 -6.46
CA PRO A 100 -34.97 -43.15 -6.95
C PRO A 100 -34.87 -44.69 -6.83
N GLY A 101 -35.83 -45.29 -6.10
CA GLY A 101 -36.50 -46.57 -6.41
C GLY A 101 -35.73 -47.90 -6.41
N GLY A 102 -36.35 -48.93 -5.80
CA GLY A 102 -36.14 -50.36 -6.05
C GLY A 102 -36.02 -51.17 -4.75
N GLU A 103 -37.11 -51.73 -4.19
CA GLU A 103 -37.78 -53.01 -4.53
C GLU A 103 -37.41 -54.11 -3.52
N VAL A 104 -38.40 -54.60 -2.76
CA VAL A 104 -38.93 -55.99 -2.71
C VAL A 104 -40.20 -56.04 -1.86
#